data_AF-A0A6G2S3Q4-F1
#
_entry.id   AF-A0A6G2S3Q4-F1
#
_cell.length_a   1.000
_cell.length_b   1.000
_cell.length_c   1.000
_cell.angle_alpha   90.00
_cell.angle_beta   90.00
_cell.angle_gamma   90.00
#
_symmetry.space_group_name_H-M   'P 1'
#
loop_
_entity.id
_entity.type
_entity.pdbx_description
1 polymer ?
#
loop_
_entity_poly.entity_id
_entity_poly.type
_entity_poly.pdbx_seq_one_letter_code
_entity_poly.pdbx_strand_id
1 'polypeptide(L)'
;MLAFLPQKITIAPTGLDQSAVSAAGVDFPGKIRLNDRNRPIVDVALRSFHLEVTQNGRSEDFEIGLEDIILSIDPNAYQHDAEITVRAQLSPRVDARHNASFAYRGWVEVLVIAELEDGHR
;
A
#
# COMPACT_ATOMS: atom_id res chain seq x y z
N MET A 1 -18.84 -1.81 15.68
CA MET A 1 -18.77 -0.56 14.90
C MET A 1 -17.73 -0.70 13.80
N LEU A 2 -17.88 -0.08 12.62
CA LEU A 2 -16.82 -0.07 11.58
C LEU A 2 -16.02 1.22 11.64
N ALA A 3 -14.70 1.12 11.55
CA ALA A 3 -13.78 2.24 11.37
C ALA A 3 -13.17 2.20 9.97
N PHE A 4 -13.09 3.36 9.33
CA PHE A 4 -12.56 3.56 7.98
C PHE A 4 -11.46 4.61 8.05
N LEU A 5 -10.22 4.20 7.80
CA LEU A 5 -9.04 5.06 7.93
C LEU A 5 -8.31 5.12 6.58
N PRO A 6 -8.39 6.25 5.84
CA PRO A 6 -7.60 6.42 4.63
C PRO A 6 -6.14 6.60 4.99
N GLN A 7 -5.25 5.86 4.34
CA GLN A 7 -3.81 5.97 4.53
C GLN A 7 -3.10 6.18 3.21
N LYS A 8 -2.27 7.23 3.15
CA LYS A 8 -1.42 7.52 2.01
C LYS A 8 -0.01 7.00 2.26
N ILE A 9 0.44 6.10 1.41
CA ILE A 9 1.73 5.42 1.50
C ILE A 9 2.59 5.87 0.33
N THR A 10 3.71 6.53 0.62
CA THR A 10 4.66 6.97 -0.40
C THR A 10 5.49 5.78 -0.87
N ILE A 11 5.58 5.60 -2.18
CA ILE A 11 6.48 4.62 -2.80
C ILE A 11 7.85 5.26 -2.95
N ALA A 12 8.84 4.70 -2.27
CA ALA A 12 10.23 5.10 -2.42
C ALA A 12 10.74 4.79 -3.84
N PRO A 13 11.69 5.59 -4.37
CA PRO A 13 12.30 5.33 -5.68
C PRO A 13 12.86 3.91 -5.81
N THR A 14 12.33 3.09 -6.73
CA THR A 14 12.85 1.73 -7.01
C THR A 14 13.21 1.53 -8.47
N GLY A 15 14.21 0.68 -8.70
CA GLY A 15 14.67 0.33 -10.05
C GLY A 15 13.70 -0.57 -10.83
N LEU A 16 13.96 -0.70 -12.13
CA LEU A 16 13.15 -1.38 -13.15
C LEU A 16 12.74 -2.83 -12.82
N ASP A 17 13.61 -3.57 -12.12
CA ASP A 17 13.40 -4.99 -11.77
C ASP A 17 13.19 -5.20 -10.27
N GLN A 18 12.87 -4.14 -9.52
CA GLN A 18 12.64 -4.20 -8.08
C GLN A 18 11.17 -3.93 -7.78
N SER A 19 10.57 -4.84 -7.01
CA SER A 19 9.27 -4.54 -6.38
C SER A 19 9.46 -3.42 -5.37
N ALA A 20 8.73 -2.33 -5.53
CA ALA A 20 8.68 -1.30 -4.50
C ALA A 20 7.86 -1.81 -3.33
N VAL A 21 8.49 -1.93 -2.17
CA VAL A 21 7.81 -2.30 -0.93
C VAL A 21 7.82 -1.10 0.00
N SER A 22 6.65 -0.69 0.46
CA SER A 22 6.50 0.40 1.42
C SER A 22 5.47 0.01 2.47
N ALA A 23 5.76 0.31 3.73
CA ALA A 23 4.91 -0.03 4.86
C ALA A 23 4.48 1.21 5.63
N ALA A 24 3.28 1.17 6.20
CA ALA A 24 2.78 2.21 7.08
C ALA A 24 1.97 1.62 8.23
N GLY A 25 2.27 2.06 9.45
CA GLY A 25 1.46 1.76 10.62
C GLY A 25 0.18 2.58 10.64
N VAL A 26 -0.90 1.98 11.12
CA VAL A 26 -2.19 2.62 11.38
C VAL A 26 -2.63 2.28 12.80
N ASP A 27 -3.08 3.30 13.51
CA ASP A 27 -3.62 3.19 14.87
C ASP A 27 -5.14 3.44 14.85
N PHE A 28 -5.91 2.53 15.43
CA PHE A 28 -7.36 2.59 15.47
C PHE A 28 -7.85 3.26 16.75
N PRO A 29 -8.93 4.05 16.68
CA PRO A 29 -9.46 4.78 17.84
C PRO A 29 -10.07 3.88 18.93
N GLY A 30 -10.07 2.56 18.74
CA GLY A 30 -10.66 1.59 19.65
C GLY A 30 -10.06 0.21 19.44
N LYS A 31 -10.48 -0.73 20.29
CA LYS A 31 -10.04 -2.12 20.22
C LYS A 31 -10.69 -2.81 19.03
N ILE A 32 -9.88 -3.51 18.23
CA ILE A 32 -10.36 -4.28 17.08
C ILE A 32 -11.07 -5.54 17.58
N ARG A 33 -12.26 -5.79 17.06
CA ARG A 33 -13.06 -6.99 17.29
C ARG A 33 -12.32 -8.22 16.76
N LEU A 34 -12.39 -9.32 17.50
CA LEU A 34 -11.86 -10.61 17.08
C LEU A 34 -12.97 -11.48 16.47
N ASN A 35 -12.63 -12.26 15.46
CA ASN A 35 -13.52 -13.30 14.92
C ASN A 35 -13.54 -14.57 15.79
N ASP A 36 -14.35 -15.55 15.41
CA ASP A 36 -14.50 -16.84 16.12
C ASP A 36 -13.19 -17.65 16.24
N ARG A 37 -12.15 -17.28 15.46
CA ARG A 37 -10.81 -17.88 15.51
C ARG A 37 -9.81 -17.03 16.31
N ASN A 38 -10.31 -16.06 17.08
CA ASN A 38 -9.52 -15.13 17.87
C ASN A 38 -8.53 -14.30 17.03
N ARG A 39 -8.90 -13.95 15.78
CA ARG A 39 -8.10 -13.10 14.89
C ARG A 39 -8.75 -11.72 14.73
N PRO A 40 -7.97 -10.62 14.72
CA PRO A 40 -8.49 -9.29 14.45
C PRO A 40 -9.24 -9.21 13.13
N ILE A 41 -10.38 -8.54 13.11
CA ILE A 41 -11.18 -8.31 11.90
C ILE A 41 -10.76 -6.97 11.30
N VAL A 42 -9.78 -7.06 10.41
CA VAL A 42 -9.20 -5.92 9.68
C VAL A 42 -9.08 -6.28 8.21
N ASP A 43 -9.32 -5.32 7.34
CA ASP A 43 -9.16 -5.44 5.89
C ASP A 43 -8.55 -4.16 5.32
N VAL A 44 -8.02 -4.24 4.10
CA VAL A 44 -7.42 -3.11 3.38
C VAL A 44 -7.83 -3.14 1.92
N ALA A 45 -8.30 -2.01 1.40
CA ALA A 45 -8.73 -1.85 0.02
C ALA A 45 -7.94 -0.74 -0.69
N LEU A 46 -7.65 -0.92 -1.98
CA LEU A 46 -7.07 0.12 -2.81
C LEU A 46 -8.11 1.20 -3.06
N ARG A 47 -7.77 2.46 -2.78
CA ARG A 47 -8.66 3.61 -3.07
C ARG A 47 -8.21 4.34 -4.32
N SER A 48 -6.94 4.71 -4.39
CA SER A 48 -6.35 5.38 -5.55
C SER A 48 -4.83 5.22 -5.53
N PHE A 49 -4.15 5.50 -6.64
CA PHE A 49 -2.69 5.55 -6.69
C PHE A 49 -2.22 6.50 -7.78
N HIS A 50 -0.99 6.96 -7.64
CA HIS A 50 -0.28 7.76 -8.64
C HIS A 50 1.16 7.29 -8.71
N LEU A 51 1.63 7.00 -9.92
CA LEU A 51 2.98 6.52 -10.19
C LEU A 51 3.61 7.36 -11.28
N GLU A 52 4.84 7.80 -11.02
CA GLU A 52 5.68 8.51 -11.98
C GLU A 52 6.89 7.65 -12.29
N VAL A 53 7.18 7.52 -13.59
CA VAL A 53 8.38 6.86 -14.06
C VAL A 53 9.40 7.92 -14.42
N THR A 54 10.60 7.78 -13.88
CA THR A 54 11.74 8.64 -14.18
C THR A 54 12.72 7.83 -15.01
N GLN A 55 13.08 8.31 -16.19
CA GLN A 55 14.13 7.73 -17.04
C GLN A 55 15.28 8.73 -17.18
N ASN A 56 16.50 8.34 -16.79
CA ASN A 56 17.70 9.18 -16.93
C ASN A 56 17.54 10.59 -16.29
N GLY A 57 16.81 10.68 -15.18
CA GLY A 57 16.55 11.93 -14.48
C GLY A 57 15.44 12.82 -15.08
N ARG A 58 14.75 12.35 -16.13
CA ARG A 58 13.56 13.00 -16.67
C ARG A 58 12.31 12.22 -16.29
N SER A 59 11.31 12.92 -15.76
CA SER A 59 9.96 12.39 -15.65
C SER A 59 9.32 12.46 -17.02
N GLU A 60 8.97 11.30 -17.60
CA GLU A 60 8.14 11.23 -18.79
C GLU A 60 6.85 10.50 -18.43
N ASP A 61 5.76 10.84 -19.12
CA ASP A 61 4.49 10.12 -18.96
C ASP A 61 4.62 8.76 -19.67
N PHE A 62 5.19 7.79 -18.97
CA PHE A 62 5.24 6.42 -19.46
C PHE A 62 3.88 5.76 -19.27
N GLU A 63 3.39 5.10 -20.31
CA GLU A 63 2.27 4.17 -20.17
C GLU A 63 2.75 2.96 -19.34
N ILE A 64 2.34 2.91 -18.08
CA ILE A 64 2.65 1.78 -17.20
C ILE A 64 1.77 0.62 -17.63
N GLY A 65 2.41 -0.47 -18.07
CA GLY A 65 1.72 -1.46 -18.89
C GLY A 65 0.96 -2.52 -18.13
N LEU A 66 1.48 -2.86 -16.95
CA LEU A 66 1.00 -3.84 -15.99
C LEU A 66 1.41 -3.34 -14.61
N GLU A 67 0.43 -3.02 -13.78
CA GLU A 67 0.61 -2.54 -12.40
C GLU A 67 -0.04 -3.55 -11.48
N ASP A 68 0.77 -4.32 -10.76
CA ASP A 68 0.25 -5.15 -9.68
C ASP A 68 0.55 -4.46 -8.35
N ILE A 69 -0.49 -3.82 -7.80
CA ILE A 69 -0.48 -3.31 -6.43
C ILE A 69 -1.05 -4.39 -5.51
N ILE A 70 -0.15 -5.07 -4.82
CA ILE A 70 -0.51 -6.05 -3.80
C ILE A 70 -0.55 -5.33 -2.46
N LEU A 71 -1.71 -5.42 -1.81
CA LEU A 71 -1.93 -4.91 -0.46
C LEU A 71 -1.94 -6.08 0.51
N SER A 72 -1.21 -5.94 1.62
CA SER A 72 -1.35 -6.84 2.76
C SER A 72 -1.46 -6.02 4.04
N ILE A 73 -2.22 -6.54 4.99
CA ILE A 73 -2.33 -5.97 6.33
C ILE A 73 -1.95 -7.03 7.35
N ASP A 74 -1.01 -6.69 8.22
CA ASP A 74 -0.66 -7.50 9.38
C ASP A 74 -1.21 -6.80 10.63
N PRO A 75 -2.30 -7.30 11.23
CA PRO A 75 -2.79 -6.77 12.48
C PRO A 75 -1.81 -7.15 13.60
N ASN A 76 -1.22 -6.14 14.25
CA ASN A 76 -0.23 -6.36 15.30
C ASN A 76 -0.86 -7.00 16.54
N ALA A 77 -0.02 -7.60 17.39
CA ALA A 77 -0.43 -8.28 18.62
C ALA A 77 -1.20 -7.37 19.61
N TYR A 78 -1.10 -6.04 19.46
CA TYR A 78 -1.68 -5.06 20.39
C TYR A 78 -3.16 -4.71 20.09
N GLN A 79 -3.81 -5.33 19.10
CA GLN A 79 -5.26 -5.21 18.82
C GLN A 79 -5.78 -3.77 18.58
N HIS A 80 -4.87 -2.80 18.47
CA HIS A 80 -5.15 -1.39 18.23
C HIS A 80 -4.41 -0.86 17.00
N ASP A 81 -3.42 -1.60 16.50
CA ASP A 81 -2.56 -1.20 15.41
C ASP A 81 -2.48 -2.26 14.30
N ALA A 82 -2.19 -1.83 13.09
CA ALA A 82 -1.93 -2.69 11.95
C ALA A 82 -0.83 -2.11 11.07
N GLU A 83 -0.02 -2.97 10.45
CA GLU A 83 0.94 -2.58 9.43
C GLU A 83 0.38 -2.90 8.04
N ILE A 84 0.27 -1.89 7.19
CA ILE A 84 -0.07 -2.06 5.79
C ILE A 84 1.22 -2.17 5.01
N THR A 85 1.34 -3.19 4.18
CA THR A 85 2.40 -3.29 3.17
C THR A 85 1.81 -3.12 1.79
N VAL A 86 2.39 -2.20 1.03
CA VAL A 86 2.13 -2.00 -0.40
C VAL A 86 3.32 -2.60 -1.15
N ARG A 87 3.04 -3.51 -2.08
CA ARG A 87 4.00 -3.98 -3.06
C ARG A 87 3.53 -3.58 -4.45
N ALA A 88 4.30 -2.73 -5.13
CA ALA A 88 4.07 -2.40 -6.52
C ALA A 88 5.05 -3.19 -7.41
N GLN A 89 4.54 -4.03 -8.30
CA GLN A 89 5.30 -4.63 -9.38
C GLN A 89 5.02 -3.85 -10.65
N LEU A 90 6.07 -3.20 -11.17
CA LEU A 90 5.96 -2.26 -12.27
C LEU A 90 6.85 -2.74 -13.41
N SER A 91 6.26 -2.87 -14.60
CA SER A 91 6.99 -3.20 -15.82
C SER A 91 6.69 -2.12 -16.87
N PRO A 92 7.69 -1.37 -17.35
CA PRO A 92 7.45 -0.39 -18.39
C PRO A 92 7.18 -1.14 -19.71
N ARG A 93 6.26 -0.62 -20.52
CA ARG A 93 6.01 -1.17 -21.86
C ARG A 93 7.16 -0.92 -22.85
N VAL A 94 8.04 0.03 -22.53
CA VAL A 94 9.13 0.44 -23.42
C VAL A 94 10.27 -0.55 -23.30
N ASP A 95 10.88 -0.91 -24.44
CA ASP A 95 11.99 -1.85 -24.59
C ASP A 95 13.32 -1.26 -24.07
N ALA A 96 13.28 -0.71 -22.87
CA ALA A 96 14.33 0.10 -22.29
C ALA A 96 15.41 -0.73 -21.59
N ARG A 97 15.53 -1.99 -22.00
CA ARG A 97 16.45 -3.00 -21.45
C ARG A 97 17.92 -2.67 -21.71
N HIS A 98 18.24 -1.60 -22.43
CA HIS A 98 19.59 -1.27 -22.85
C HIS A 98 19.90 0.17 -22.41
N ASN A 99 20.61 0.34 -21.29
CA ASN A 99 21.31 1.56 -20.83
C ASN A 99 20.59 2.71 -20.09
N ALA A 100 19.32 2.61 -19.70
CA ALA A 100 18.66 3.73 -18.99
C ALA A 100 18.45 3.46 -17.48
N SER A 101 18.68 4.49 -16.65
CA SER A 101 18.33 4.44 -15.23
C SER A 101 16.84 4.73 -15.06
N PHE A 102 16.09 3.69 -14.70
CA PHE A 102 14.67 3.79 -14.39
C PHE A 102 14.46 3.87 -12.89
N ALA A 103 13.57 4.77 -12.49
CA ALA A 103 13.08 4.85 -11.13
C ALA A 103 11.56 5.09 -11.12
N TYR A 104 10.84 4.36 -10.28
CA TYR A 104 9.43 4.60 -10.01
C TYR A 104 9.28 5.37 -8.71
N ARG A 105 8.48 6.43 -8.68
CA ARG A 105 8.11 7.12 -7.45
C ARG A 105 6.63 7.43 -7.47
N GLY A 106 6.02 7.59 -6.30
CA GLY A 106 4.62 7.95 -6.27
C GLY A 106 4.00 7.70 -4.91
N TRP A 107 2.70 7.45 -4.92
CA TRP A 107 1.95 7.17 -3.72
C TRP A 107 0.78 6.25 -4.02
N VAL A 108 0.40 5.46 -3.02
CA VAL A 108 -0.81 4.65 -3.01
C VAL A 108 -1.67 5.13 -1.85
N GLU A 109 -2.94 5.39 -2.12
CA GLU A 109 -3.95 5.64 -1.10
C GLU A 109 -4.76 4.37 -0.90
N VAL A 110 -4.75 3.87 0.32
CA VAL A 110 -5.54 2.72 0.73
C VAL A 110 -6.62 3.14 1.71
N LEU A 111 -7.66 2.34 1.82
CA LEU A 111 -8.68 2.42 2.85
C LEU A 111 -8.51 1.24 3.79
N VAL A 112 -8.09 1.51 5.02
CA VAL A 112 -8.04 0.49 6.07
C VAL A 112 -9.40 0.42 6.74
N ILE A 113 -9.89 -0.80 6.93
CA ILE A 113 -11.20 -1.09 7.47
C ILE A 113 -11.01 -1.99 8.69
N ALA A 114 -11.57 -1.63 9.84
CA ALA A 114 -11.62 -2.53 10.98
C ALA A 114 -13.00 -2.55 11.61
N GLU A 115 -13.38 -3.72 12.10
CA GLU A 115 -14.49 -3.81 13.04
C GLU A 115 -13.97 -3.55 14.44
N LEU A 116 -14.48 -2.53 15.09
CA LEU A 116 -14.19 -2.19 16.48
C LEU A 116 -15.20 -2.85 17.41
N GLU A 117 -14.72 -3.25 18.59
CA GLU A 117 -15.60 -3.60 19.71
C GLU A 117 -16.55 -2.43 19.97
N ASP A 118 -17.85 -2.73 20.09
CA ASP A 118 -18.82 -1.71 20.48
C ASP A 118 -18.53 -1.35 21.94
N GLY A 119 -17.90 -0.20 22.15
CA GLY A 119 -17.82 0.41 23.45
C GLY A 119 -19.23 0.71 23.94
N HIS A 120 -19.73 -0.06 24.90
CA HIS A 120 -20.75 0.46 25.79
C HIS A 120 -20.14 1.67 26.50
N ARG A 121 -20.53 2.86 26.03
CA ARG A 121 -20.50 4.19 26.67
C ARG A 121 -19.42 4.47 27.70
#